data_AF-A0AAU3NVB6-F1
#
_entry.id   AF-A0AAU3NVB6-F1
#
_cell.length_a   1.000
_cell.length_b   1.000
_cell.length_c   1.000
_cell.angle_alpha   90.00
_cell.angle_beta   90.00
_cell.angle_gamma   90.00
#
_symmetry.space_group_name_H-M   'P 1'
#
loop_
_entity.id
_entity.type
_entity.pdbx_description
1 polymer ?
#
loop_
_entity_poly.entity_id
_entity_poly.type
_entity_poly.pdbx_seq_one_letter_code
_entity_poly.pdbx_strand_id
1 'polypeptide(L)'
;MIINYTGERTDPMKVDLWRRWRSGESISVISRQIGKPPGSVFTVLKHHGGIAPAPRKARAGSLTLGEREEISRGLCAGHSYRAIARLLGRAVSTISREVGNNGGRDVYRAIAAQERALDRARRPKQCLLAARPALRQTVLTLLCEEWSPE
;
A
#
# COMPACT_ATOMS: atom_id res chain seq x y z
N MET A 1 -5.86 -8.12 -20.21
CA MET A 1 -5.46 -6.73 -19.86
C MET A 1 -5.55 -6.60 -18.34
N ILE A 2 -4.45 -6.85 -17.62
CA ILE A 2 -4.41 -6.73 -16.16
C ILE A 2 -4.29 -5.24 -15.87
N ILE A 3 -5.38 -4.60 -15.47
CA ILE A 3 -5.31 -3.21 -15.04
C ILE A 3 -4.65 -3.19 -13.66
N ASN A 4 -3.33 -3.01 -13.67
CA ASN A 4 -2.58 -2.64 -12.48
C ASN A 4 -2.98 -1.20 -12.11
N TYR A 5 -4.08 -1.05 -11.36
CA TYR A 5 -4.38 0.21 -10.68
C TYR A 5 -3.40 0.38 -9.53
N THR A 6 -2.26 0.99 -9.86
CA THR A 6 -1.31 1.58 -8.93
C THR A 6 -1.90 2.86 -8.34
N GLY A 7 -1.60 3.12 -7.06
CA GLY A 7 -1.77 4.45 -6.46
C GLY A 7 -3.08 4.71 -5.69
N GLU A 8 -3.05 4.44 -4.39
CA GLU A 8 -3.39 5.43 -3.36
C GLU A 8 -4.71 6.24 -3.35
N ARG A 9 -5.76 5.74 -3.95
CA ARG A 9 -7.07 5.82 -3.29
C ARG A 9 -7.29 4.48 -2.61
N THR A 10 -7.79 4.47 -1.38
CA THR A 10 -8.55 3.30 -0.92
C THR A 10 -9.66 3.16 -1.94
N ASP A 11 -9.45 2.30 -2.93
CA ASP A 11 -10.39 2.07 -4.00
C ASP A 11 -11.73 1.80 -3.31
N PRO A 12 -12.75 2.67 -3.46
CA PRO A 12 -14.01 2.54 -2.75
C PRO A 12 -14.57 1.13 -2.92
N MET A 13 -14.27 0.51 -4.07
CA MET A 13 -14.57 -0.86 -4.40
C MET A 13 -13.89 -1.89 -3.48
N LYS A 14 -12.58 -1.74 -3.22
CA LYS A 14 -11.84 -2.62 -2.29
C LYS A 14 -12.29 -2.41 -0.86
N VAL A 15 -12.60 -1.18 -0.47
CA VAL A 15 -13.16 -0.88 0.86
C VAL A 15 -14.50 -1.58 1.04
N ASP A 16 -15.38 -1.48 0.05
CA ASP A 16 -16.69 -2.13 0.08
C ASP A 16 -16.56 -3.66 0.07
N LEU A 17 -15.65 -4.23 -0.73
CA LEU A 17 -15.32 -5.66 -0.71
C LEU A 17 -14.95 -6.13 0.70
N TRP A 18 -13.99 -5.45 1.35
CA TRP A 18 -13.54 -5.84 2.68
C TRP A 18 -14.60 -5.61 3.76
N ARG A 19 -15.44 -4.58 3.62
CA ARG A 19 -16.58 -4.34 4.51
C ARG A 19 -17.57 -5.50 4.45
N ARG A 20 -17.98 -5.90 3.25
CA ARG A 20 -18.96 -6.97 3.01
C ARG A 20 -18.43 -8.36 3.38
N TRP A 21 -17.16 -8.60 3.09
CA TRP A 21 -16.51 -9.85 3.52
C TRP A 21 -16.48 -9.97 5.05
N ARG A 22 -16.19 -8.86 5.76
CA ARG A 22 -16.20 -8.83 7.23
C ARG A 22 -17.60 -8.99 7.83
N SER A 23 -18.67 -8.62 7.12
CA SER A 23 -20.06 -8.89 7.54
C SER A 23 -20.54 -10.30 7.22
N GLY A 24 -19.68 -11.17 6.68
CA GLY A 24 -20.00 -12.58 6.38
C GLY A 24 -20.75 -12.78 5.06
N GLU A 25 -20.79 -11.78 4.17
CA GLU A 25 -21.40 -11.95 2.85
C GLU A 25 -20.61 -12.94 1.99
N SER A 26 -21.31 -13.79 1.23
CA SER A 26 -20.67 -14.72 0.32
C SER A 26 -20.03 -14.01 -0.89
N ILE A 27 -19.01 -14.64 -1.48
CA ILE A 27 -18.30 -14.13 -2.67
C ILE A 27 -19.28 -13.76 -3.80
N SER A 28 -20.31 -14.57 -4.01
CA SER A 28 -21.33 -14.34 -5.04
C SER A 28 -22.18 -13.09 -4.78
N VAL A 29 -22.52 -12.81 -3.52
CA VAL A 29 -23.26 -11.60 -3.14
C VAL A 29 -22.37 -10.37 -3.32
N ILE A 30 -21.14 -10.43 -2.79
CA ILE A 30 -20.14 -9.36 -2.92
C ILE A 30 -19.89 -9.03 -4.39
N SER A 31 -19.70 -10.05 -5.23
CA SER A 31 -19.51 -9.92 -6.67
C SER A 31 -20.64 -9.15 -7.36
N ARG A 32 -21.89 -9.51 -7.10
CA ARG A 32 -23.06 -8.83 -7.67
C ARG A 32 -23.14 -7.37 -7.25
N GLN A 33 -22.87 -7.08 -5.98
CA GLN A 33 -22.97 -5.73 -5.41
C GLN A 33 -21.86 -4.81 -5.92
N ILE A 34 -20.65 -5.35 -6.11
CA ILE A 34 -19.48 -4.60 -6.55
C ILE A 34 -19.39 -4.51 -8.09
N GLY A 35 -20.16 -5.33 -8.80
CA GLY A 35 -20.13 -5.39 -10.27
C GLY A 35 -18.83 -5.97 -10.81
N LYS A 36 -18.21 -6.91 -10.08
CA LYS A 36 -16.96 -7.59 -10.49
C LYS A 36 -17.15 -9.10 -10.48
N PRO A 37 -16.46 -9.84 -11.37
CA PRO A 37 -16.57 -11.30 -11.41
C PRO A 37 -16.22 -11.96 -10.06
N PRO A 38 -16.88 -13.06 -9.67
CA PRO A 38 -16.59 -13.77 -8.42
C PRO A 38 -15.11 -14.18 -8.28
N GLY A 39 -14.47 -14.56 -9.40
CA GLY A 39 -13.05 -14.91 -9.43
C GLY A 39 -12.12 -13.75 -9.06
N SER A 40 -12.50 -12.51 -9.38
CA SER A 40 -11.73 -11.32 -8.97
C SER A 40 -11.83 -11.08 -7.47
N VAL A 41 -13.04 -11.21 -6.90
CA VAL A 41 -13.26 -11.12 -5.44
C VAL A 41 -12.46 -12.21 -4.72
N PHE A 42 -12.56 -13.46 -5.19
CA PHE A 42 -11.80 -14.58 -4.64
C PHE A 42 -10.29 -14.34 -4.71
N THR A 43 -9.78 -13.84 -5.83
CA THR A 43 -8.34 -13.54 -6.00
C THR A 43 -7.86 -12.53 -4.96
N VAL A 44 -8.62 -11.45 -4.73
CA VAL A 44 -8.29 -10.44 -3.72
C VAL A 44 -8.30 -11.05 -2.31
N LEU A 45 -9.35 -11.82 -1.97
CA LEU A 45 -9.45 -12.46 -0.66
C LEU A 45 -8.31 -13.45 -0.42
N LYS A 46 -8.03 -14.32 -1.40
CA LYS A 46 -6.97 -15.33 -1.33
C LYS A 46 -5.59 -14.68 -1.18
N HIS A 47 -5.30 -13.63 -1.96
CA HIS A 47 -4.03 -12.92 -1.89
C HIS A 47 -3.76 -12.30 -0.51
N HIS A 48 -4.82 -11.95 0.23
CA HIS A 48 -4.74 -11.35 1.56
C HIS A 48 -5.09 -12.32 2.70
N GLY A 49 -5.27 -13.62 2.40
CA GLY A 49 -5.61 -14.64 3.41
C GLY A 49 -6.96 -14.41 4.10
N GLY A 50 -7.91 -13.74 3.43
CA GLY A 50 -9.22 -13.42 4.00
C GLY A 50 -9.20 -12.33 5.08
N ILE A 51 -8.05 -11.72 5.36
CA ILE A 51 -7.89 -10.65 6.34
C ILE A 51 -7.64 -9.33 5.62
N ALA A 52 -8.48 -8.33 5.90
CA ALA A 52 -8.32 -7.02 5.28
C ALA A 52 -6.95 -6.42 5.64
N PRO A 53 -6.14 -5.99 4.66
CA PRO A 53 -4.86 -5.36 4.94
C PRO A 53 -5.09 -4.06 5.72
N ALA A 54 -4.20 -3.78 6.68
CA ALA A 54 -4.25 -2.53 7.42
C ALA A 54 -4.13 -1.34 6.45
N PRO A 55 -4.92 -0.27 6.64
CA PRO A 55 -4.83 0.91 5.79
C PRO A 55 -3.42 1.50 5.91
N ARG A 56 -2.80 1.78 4.77
CA ARG A 56 -1.47 2.39 4.72
C ARG A 56 -1.60 3.85 5.14
N LYS A 57 -0.79 4.27 6.11
CA LYS A 57 -0.70 5.68 6.52
C LYS A 57 0.71 6.16 6.27
N ALA A 58 0.84 7.26 5.52
CA ALA A 58 2.10 7.96 5.41
C ALA A 58 2.49 8.54 6.79
N ARG A 59 3.79 8.60 7.08
CA ARG A 59 4.29 9.27 8.28
C ARG A 59 3.98 10.77 8.17
N ALA A 60 3.62 11.42 9.28
CA ALA A 60 3.54 12.87 9.35
C ALA A 60 4.84 13.52 8.83
N GLY A 61 4.71 14.52 7.95
CA GLY A 61 5.83 15.19 7.30
C GLY A 61 6.41 14.48 6.07
N SER A 62 5.82 13.37 5.60
CA SER A 62 6.18 12.79 4.30
C SER A 62 5.78 13.72 3.16
N LEU A 63 6.56 13.71 2.07
CA LEU A 63 6.20 14.42 0.85
C LEU A 63 4.94 13.82 0.23
N THR A 64 3.98 14.68 -0.05
CA THR A 64 2.74 14.38 -0.79
C THR A 64 3.03 14.16 -2.28
N LEU A 65 2.06 13.60 -3.00
CA LEU A 65 2.16 13.47 -4.45
C LEU A 65 2.34 14.84 -5.13
N GLY A 66 1.56 15.86 -4.74
CA GLY A 66 1.67 17.21 -5.32
C GLY A 66 3.07 17.81 -5.10
N GLU A 67 3.64 17.66 -3.91
CA GLU A 67 5.03 18.10 -3.66
C GLU A 67 6.05 17.35 -4.53
N ARG A 68 5.84 16.04 -4.77
CA ARG A 68 6.70 15.25 -5.66
C ARG A 68 6.56 15.69 -7.13
N GLU A 69 5.38 16.10 -7.55
CA GLU A 69 5.14 16.68 -8.88
C GLU A 69 5.86 18.01 -9.06
N GLU A 70 5.80 18.90 -8.07
CA GLU A 70 6.55 20.15 -8.06
C GLU A 70 8.06 19.93 -8.09
N ILE A 71 8.57 18.93 -7.35
CA ILE A 71 9.97 18.52 -7.47
C ILE A 71 10.26 18.09 -8.91
N SER A 72 9.44 17.19 -9.49
CA SER A 72 9.64 16.70 -10.85
C SER A 72 9.66 17.82 -11.89
N ARG A 73 8.72 18.77 -11.81
CA ARG A 73 8.65 19.93 -12.71
C ARG A 73 9.84 20.87 -12.53
N GLY A 74 10.20 21.17 -11.28
CA GLY A 74 11.35 22.01 -10.96
C GLY A 74 12.67 21.42 -11.47
N LEU A 75 12.85 20.10 -11.40
CA LEU A 75 14.03 19.44 -11.96
C LEU A 75 14.10 19.57 -13.48
N CYS A 76 12.99 19.31 -14.18
CA CYS A 76 12.88 19.48 -15.63
C CYS A 76 13.13 20.94 -16.07
N ALA A 77 12.66 21.90 -15.27
CA ALA A 77 12.88 23.34 -15.52
C ALA A 77 14.30 23.83 -15.16
N GLY A 78 15.23 22.95 -14.79
CA GLY A 78 16.59 23.35 -14.46
C GLY A 78 16.76 23.98 -13.06
N HIS A 79 15.73 24.02 -12.21
CA HIS A 79 15.82 24.63 -10.89
C HIS A 79 16.81 23.89 -9.97
N SER A 80 17.45 24.63 -9.07
CA SER A 80 18.28 24.04 -8.02
C SER A 80 17.41 23.43 -6.90
N TYR A 81 17.96 22.45 -6.17
CA TYR A 81 17.26 21.89 -5.00
C TYR A 81 16.90 22.94 -3.96
N ARG A 82 17.70 24.01 -3.82
CA ARG A 82 17.42 25.15 -2.92
C ARG A 82 16.17 25.92 -3.35
N ALA A 83 16.00 26.16 -4.66
CA ALA A 83 14.84 26.86 -5.19
C ALA A 83 13.56 26.04 -4.99
N ILE A 84 13.61 24.74 -5.31
CA ILE A 84 12.50 23.81 -5.14
C ILE A 84 12.11 23.69 -3.66
N ALA A 85 13.09 23.56 -2.77
CA ALA A 85 12.87 23.47 -1.33
C ALA A 85 12.18 24.73 -0.76
N ARG A 86 12.59 25.92 -1.23
CA ARG A 86 11.97 27.19 -0.83
C ARG A 86 10.52 27.29 -1.30
N LEU A 87 10.24 26.90 -2.54
CA LEU A 87 8.88 26.89 -3.10
C LEU A 87 7.94 26.00 -2.28
N LEU A 88 8.43 24.83 -1.87
CA LEU A 88 7.65 23.84 -1.14
C LEU A 88 7.63 24.05 0.38
N GLY A 89 8.39 25.02 0.92
CA GLY A 89 8.54 25.18 2.38
C GLY A 89 9.20 23.96 3.04
N ARG A 90 10.10 23.27 2.34
CA ARG A 90 10.78 22.05 2.81
C ARG A 90 12.27 22.28 3.02
N ALA A 91 12.90 21.42 3.80
CA ALA A 91 14.36 21.40 3.92
C ALA A 91 15.01 20.95 2.60
N VAL A 92 16.12 21.58 2.21
CA VAL A 92 16.90 21.22 1.01
C VAL A 92 17.36 19.76 1.05
N SER A 93 17.72 19.26 2.25
CA SER A 93 18.11 17.87 2.47
C SER A 93 16.97 16.89 2.19
N THR A 94 15.71 17.28 2.41
CA THR A 94 14.53 16.47 2.05
C THR A 94 14.45 16.30 0.55
N ILE A 95 14.57 17.39 -0.22
CA ILE A 95 14.52 17.34 -1.69
C ILE A 95 15.70 16.53 -2.24
N SER A 96 16.92 16.77 -1.74
CA SER A 96 18.11 16.04 -2.18
C SER A 96 17.99 14.52 -1.94
N ARG A 97 17.59 14.11 -0.73
CA ARG A 97 17.38 12.69 -0.40
C ARG A 97 16.26 12.07 -1.23
N GLU A 98 15.17 12.78 -1.39
CA GLU A 98 14.05 12.36 -2.21
C GLU A 98 14.48 12.08 -3.65
N VAL A 99 15.21 13.00 -4.27
CA VAL A 99 15.68 12.86 -5.65
C VAL A 99 16.73 11.76 -5.76
N GLY A 100 17.71 11.72 -4.86
CA GLY A 100 18.77 10.69 -4.82
C GLY A 100 18.20 9.27 -4.65
N ASN A 101 17.25 9.08 -3.74
CA ASN A 101 16.60 7.79 -3.49
C ASN A 101 15.71 7.29 -4.64
N ASN A 102 15.48 8.13 -5.65
CA ASN A 102 14.58 7.86 -6.77
C ASN A 102 15.25 7.95 -8.14
N GLY A 103 16.58 7.86 -8.18
CA GLY A 103 17.36 7.75 -9.42
C GLY A 103 18.07 9.03 -9.85
N GLY A 104 18.06 10.09 -9.03
CA GLY A 104 18.72 11.34 -9.35
C GLY A 104 17.91 12.22 -10.30
N ARG A 105 18.51 13.35 -10.70
CA ARG A 105 17.82 14.44 -11.40
C ARG A 105 17.17 14.00 -12.71
N ASP A 106 17.88 13.23 -13.52
CA ASP A 106 17.46 12.92 -14.90
C ASP A 106 16.34 11.88 -14.94
N VAL A 107 16.34 10.98 -13.96
CA VAL A 107 15.41 9.84 -13.86
C VAL A 107 14.20 10.14 -12.98
N TYR A 108 14.26 11.16 -12.12
CA TYR A 108 13.22 11.43 -11.12
C TYR A 108 11.84 11.63 -11.77
N ARG A 109 10.84 10.86 -11.31
CA ARG A 109 9.43 10.99 -11.70
C ARG A 109 8.55 10.89 -10.48
N ALA A 110 7.61 11.83 -10.34
CA ALA A 110 6.75 11.96 -9.16
C ALA A 110 5.95 10.68 -8.85
N ILE A 111 5.28 10.12 -9.86
CA ILE A 111 4.43 8.92 -9.71
C ILE A 111 5.26 7.72 -9.26
N ALA A 112 6.37 7.44 -9.94
CA ALA A 112 7.26 6.33 -9.57
C ALA A 112 7.84 6.52 -8.16
N ALA A 113 8.17 7.76 -7.78
CA ALA A 113 8.65 8.06 -6.44
C ALA A 113 7.57 7.84 -5.37
N GLN A 114 6.32 8.22 -5.67
CA GLN A 114 5.15 7.98 -4.80
C GLN A 114 4.89 6.48 -4.62
N GLU A 115 4.89 5.70 -5.71
CA GLU A 115 4.72 4.24 -5.66
C GLU A 115 5.80 3.57 -4.80
N ARG A 116 7.07 3.99 -4.95
CA ARG A 116 8.15 3.49 -4.09
C ARG A 116 7.98 3.91 -2.63
N ALA A 117 7.49 5.12 -2.37
CA ALA A 117 7.21 5.58 -1.01
C ALA A 117 6.13 4.72 -0.36
N LEU A 118 5.05 4.38 -1.09
CA LEU A 118 4.02 3.45 -0.62
C LEU A 118 4.54 2.06 -0.33
N ASP A 119 5.37 1.56 -1.24
CA ASP A 119 5.90 0.21 -1.15
C ASP A 119 6.80 0.07 0.07
N ARG A 120 7.61 1.09 0.37
CA ARG A 120 8.41 1.19 1.58
C ARG A 120 7.55 1.39 2.84
N ALA A 121 6.38 2.02 2.73
CA ALA A 121 5.45 2.19 3.83
C ALA A 121 4.78 0.87 4.26
N ARG A 122 4.83 -0.20 3.45
CA ARG A 122 4.26 -1.52 3.78
C ARG A 122 4.83 -2.12 5.07
N ARG A 123 6.10 -1.84 5.40
CA ARG A 123 6.83 -2.32 6.60
C ARG A 123 6.27 -3.65 7.16
N PRO A 124 6.34 -4.74 6.39
CA PRO A 124 5.73 -6.00 6.79
C PRO A 124 6.38 -6.48 8.09
N LYS A 125 5.54 -6.78 9.10
CA LYS A 125 6.00 -7.45 10.32
C LYS A 125 6.04 -8.94 10.06
N GLN A 126 7.06 -9.62 10.57
CA GLN A 126 7.07 -11.08 10.58
C GLN A 126 5.82 -11.57 11.33
N CYS A 127 5.06 -12.50 10.74
CA CYS A 127 3.86 -13.01 11.39
C CYS A 127 4.23 -13.83 12.64
N LEU A 128 3.36 -13.78 13.65
CA LEU A 128 3.65 -14.37 14.97
C LEU A 128 4.01 -15.86 14.88
N LEU A 129 3.31 -16.61 14.02
CA LEU A 129 3.53 -18.05 13.82
C LEU A 129 4.81 -18.35 13.04
N ALA A 130 5.29 -17.44 12.17
CA ALA A 130 6.59 -17.59 11.54
C ALA A 130 7.74 -17.28 12.51
N ALA A 131 7.52 -16.38 13.47
CA ALA A 131 8.51 -16.03 14.48
C ALA A 131 8.56 -17.02 15.66
N ARG A 132 7.45 -17.75 15.94
CA ARG A 132 7.32 -18.65 17.09
C ARG A 132 6.92 -20.07 16.66
N PRO A 133 7.89 -20.96 16.37
CA PRO A 133 7.62 -22.33 15.92
C PRO A 133 6.78 -23.15 16.89
N ALA A 134 7.01 -23.02 18.20
CA ALA A 134 6.23 -23.72 19.23
C ALA A 134 4.75 -23.34 19.20
N LEU A 135 4.44 -22.03 19.15
CA LEU A 135 3.07 -21.54 19.03
C LEU A 135 2.42 -22.04 17.73
N ARG A 136 3.17 -22.04 16.61
CA ARG A 136 2.69 -22.59 15.34
C ARG A 136 2.29 -24.05 15.48
N GLN A 137 3.09 -24.86 16.17
CA GLN A 137 2.77 -26.27 16.37
C GLN A 137 1.49 -26.44 17.20
N THR A 138 1.34 -25.69 18.29
CA THR A 138 0.11 -25.71 19.10
C THR A 138 -1.12 -25.34 18.28
N VAL A 139 -1.05 -24.26 17.50
CA VAL A 139 -2.15 -23.83 16.62
C VAL A 139 -2.49 -24.91 15.60
N LEU A 140 -1.48 -25.56 14.99
CA LEU A 140 -1.71 -26.65 14.04
C LEU A 140 -2.39 -27.86 14.69
N THR A 141 -1.96 -28.26 15.89
CA THR A 141 -2.60 -29.35 16.64
C THR A 141 -4.06 -29.04 16.94
N LEU A 142 -4.35 -27.85 17.48
CA LEU A 142 -5.72 -27.43 17.79
C LEU A 142 -6.61 -27.36 16.54
N LEU A 143 -6.07 -26.93 15.40
CA LEU A 143 -6.80 -26.92 14.13
C LEU A 143 -7.09 -28.33 13.61
N CYS A 144 -6.17 -29.30 13.79
CA CYS A 144 -6.43 -30.71 13.45
C CYS A 144 -7.51 -31.33 14.33
N GLU A 145 -7.70 -30.82 15.54
CA GLU A 145 -8.73 -31.24 16.50
C GLU A 145 -10.06 -30.50 16.31
N GLU A 146 -10.20 -29.70 15.24
CA GLU A 146 -11.37 -28.86 14.95
C GLU A 146 -11.75 -27.91 16.10
N TRP A 147 -10.76 -27.55 16.94
CA TRP A 147 -11.00 -26.75 18.12
C TRP A 147 -11.22 -25.28 17.77
N SER A 148 -12.32 -24.69 18.26
CA SER A 148 -12.60 -23.26 18.17
C SER A 148 -12.34 -22.58 19.52
N PRO A 149 -11.55 -21.50 19.58
CA PRO A 149 -11.41 -20.71 20.79
C PRO A 149 -12.75 -20.06 21.19
N GLU A 150 -13.02 -20.03 22.50
CA GLU A 150 -14.12 -19.30 23.13
C GLU A 150 -13.83 -17.79 23.27
#